data_AF-A0A9E2DAJ2-F1
#
_entry.id   AF-A0A9E2DAJ2-F1
#
_cell.length_a   1.000
_cell.length_b   1.000
_cell.length_c   1.000
_cell.angle_alpha   90.00
_cell.angle_beta   90.00
_cell.angle_gamma   90.00
#
_symmetry.space_group_name_H-M   'P 1'
#
loop_
_entity.id
_entity.type
_entity.pdbx_description
1 polymer ?
#
loop_
_entity_poly.entity_id
_entity_poly.type
_entity_poly.pdbx_seq_one_letter_code
_entity_poly.pdbx_strand_id
1 'polypeptide(L)'
;MKQRDYVLREIEKMGVLIRAFFGIFSGTDNREVTEPAASLAELKSTMLSETGFDLDTFISLEEADKQDYISGFVGFNVLNVELLADLLTNISRQVDLPGRQTYLKAALHLYSLCNISDKTYVFARENKIHELTRLIESDGCV
;
A
#
# COMPACT_ATOMS: atom_id res chain seq x y z
N MET A 1 -23.82 17.04 -11.69
CA MET A 1 -23.38 15.63 -11.79
C MET A 1 -22.12 15.55 -12.65
N LYS A 2 -20.95 16.01 -12.16
CA LYS A 2 -19.67 15.92 -12.89
C LYS A 2 -18.50 15.68 -11.93
N GLN A 3 -18.43 16.47 -10.85
CA GLN A 3 -17.38 16.34 -9.85
C GLN A 3 -17.51 15.08 -8.99
N ARG A 4 -18.73 14.73 -8.56
CA ARG A 4 -18.99 13.50 -7.80
C ARG A 4 -18.61 12.24 -8.59
N ASP A 5 -18.95 12.21 -9.88
CA ASP A 5 -18.67 11.06 -10.75
C ASP A 5 -17.17 10.94 -11.05
N TYR A 6 -16.48 12.07 -11.17
CA TYR A 6 -15.02 12.10 -11.24
C TYR A 6 -14.37 11.55 -9.96
N VAL A 7 -14.77 12.05 -8.79
CA VAL A 7 -14.21 11.59 -7.50
C VAL A 7 -14.41 10.08 -7.31
N LEU A 8 -15.60 9.57 -7.59
CA LEU A 8 -15.88 8.13 -7.50
C LEU A 8 -15.00 7.33 -8.45
N ARG A 9 -14.82 7.80 -9.69
CA ARG A 9 -13.97 7.14 -10.68
C ARG A 9 -12.50 7.08 -10.23
N GLU A 10 -11.96 8.15 -9.66
CA GLU A 10 -10.57 8.17 -9.19
C GLU A 10 -10.36 7.23 -8.00
N ILE A 11 -11.32 7.19 -7.08
CA ILE A 11 -11.33 6.23 -5.96
C ILE A 11 -11.38 4.78 -6.48
N GLU A 12 -12.26 4.49 -7.44
CA GLU A 12 -12.36 3.16 -8.04
C GLU A 12 -11.10 2.77 -8.78
N LYS A 13 -10.53 3.68 -9.58
CA LYS A 13 -9.29 3.47 -10.34
C LYS A 13 -8.14 3.07 -9.41
N MET A 14 -7.93 3.85 -8.35
CA MET A 14 -6.88 3.57 -7.36
C MET A 14 -7.09 2.20 -6.71
N GLY A 15 -8.32 1.91 -6.27
CA GLY A 15 -8.64 0.65 -5.61
C GLY A 15 -8.46 -0.57 -6.53
N VAL A 16 -8.88 -0.48 -7.80
CA VAL A 16 -8.71 -1.57 -8.79
C VAL A 16 -7.24 -1.85 -9.02
N LEU A 17 -6.43 -0.80 -9.18
CA LEU A 17 -5.00 -0.93 -9.41
C LEU A 17 -4.30 -1.61 -8.21
N ILE A 18 -4.53 -1.12 -6.99
CA ILE A 18 -3.90 -1.70 -5.79
C ILE A 18 -4.30 -3.18 -5.61
N ARG A 19 -5.56 -3.54 -5.83
CA ARG A 19 -6.03 -4.93 -5.74
C ARG A 19 -5.42 -5.84 -6.80
N ALA A 20 -5.27 -5.36 -8.03
CA ALA A 20 -4.62 -6.13 -9.09
C ALA A 20 -3.20 -6.52 -8.69
N PHE A 21 -2.43 -5.56 -8.17
CA PHE A 21 -1.08 -5.83 -7.68
C PHE A 21 -1.07 -6.68 -6.41
N PHE A 22 -1.99 -6.47 -5.48
CA PHE A 22 -2.12 -7.34 -4.31
C PHE A 22 -2.26 -8.82 -4.71
N GLY A 23 -3.09 -9.12 -5.72
CA GLY A 23 -3.25 -10.49 -6.25
C GLY A 23 -1.92 -11.10 -6.74
N ILE A 24 -1.12 -10.29 -7.43
CA ILE A 24 0.20 -10.69 -7.96
C ILE A 24 1.19 -10.97 -6.81
N PHE A 25 1.31 -10.06 -5.85
CA PHE A 25 2.27 -10.20 -4.74
C PHE A 25 1.85 -11.21 -3.67
N SER A 26 0.56 -11.52 -3.55
CA SER A 26 0.03 -12.53 -2.62
C SER A 26 0.03 -13.95 -3.20
N GLY A 27 0.34 -14.12 -4.50
CA GLY A 27 0.31 -15.43 -5.18
C GLY A 27 -1.09 -16.05 -5.29
N THR A 28 -2.14 -15.26 -5.01
CA THR A 28 -3.55 -15.69 -5.10
C THR A 28 -4.13 -15.53 -6.50
N ASP A 29 -3.38 -14.92 -7.42
CA ASP A 29 -3.78 -14.80 -8.83
C ASP A 29 -3.62 -16.17 -9.53
N ASN A 30 -4.70 -16.94 -9.60
CA ASN A 30 -4.80 -18.27 -10.23
C ASN A 30 -4.72 -18.22 -11.77
N ARG A 31 -4.20 -17.15 -12.38
CA ARG A 31 -3.93 -17.12 -13.82
C ARG A 31 -2.83 -18.16 -14.08
N GLU A 32 -3.07 -19.10 -15.00
CA GLU A 32 -2.04 -20.02 -15.50
C GLU A 32 -0.85 -19.20 -15.98
N VAL A 33 0.19 -19.12 -15.15
CA VAL A 33 1.32 -18.19 -15.29
C VAL A 33 2.17 -18.64 -16.48
N THR A 34 1.86 -18.11 -17.66
CA THR A 34 2.73 -18.18 -18.85
C THR A 34 3.60 -16.92 -18.98
N GLU A 35 3.37 -15.91 -18.13
CA GLU A 35 4.11 -14.65 -18.09
C GLU A 35 4.81 -14.48 -16.73
N PRO A 36 6.02 -13.90 -16.67
CA PRO A 36 6.69 -13.65 -15.40
C PRO A 36 5.81 -12.78 -14.51
N ALA A 37 5.63 -13.18 -13.24
CA ALA A 37 4.90 -12.41 -12.25
C ALA A 37 5.36 -10.94 -12.30
N ALA A 38 4.42 -10.00 -12.42
CA ALA A 38 4.75 -8.59 -12.60
C ALA A 38 5.73 -8.13 -11.51
N SER A 39 6.85 -7.57 -11.92
CA SER A 39 7.91 -7.17 -11.00
C SER A 39 7.52 -5.96 -10.15
N LEU A 40 8.20 -5.75 -9.03
CA LEU A 40 8.06 -4.51 -8.24
C LEU A 40 8.33 -3.25 -9.08
N ALA A 41 9.17 -3.34 -10.10
CA ALA A 41 9.42 -2.24 -11.03
C ALA A 41 8.18 -1.91 -11.88
N GLU A 42 7.46 -2.92 -12.37
CA GLU A 42 6.22 -2.74 -13.13
C GLU A 42 5.11 -2.15 -12.27
N LEU A 43 4.97 -2.60 -11.02
CA LEU A 43 4.04 -2.00 -10.05
C LEU A 43 4.30 -0.50 -9.91
N LYS A 44 5.55 -0.11 -9.63
CA LYS A 44 5.94 1.29 -9.44
C LYS A 44 5.65 2.12 -10.69
N SER A 45 6.08 1.62 -11.85
CA SER A 45 5.85 2.29 -13.13
C SER A 45 4.35 2.47 -13.41
N THR A 46 3.54 1.44 -13.16
CA THR A 46 2.11 1.48 -13.43
C THR A 46 1.37 2.41 -12.47
N MET A 47 1.71 2.38 -11.17
CA MET A 47 1.14 3.34 -10.19
C MET A 47 1.41 4.77 -10.62
N LEU A 48 2.65 5.07 -11.01
CA LEU A 48 3.05 6.40 -11.44
C LEU A 48 2.32 6.83 -12.71
N SER A 49 2.31 5.99 -13.75
CA SER A 49 1.70 6.35 -15.03
C SER A 49 0.18 6.45 -14.97
N GLU A 50 -0.47 5.59 -14.19
CA GLU A 50 -1.94 5.52 -14.14
C GLU A 50 -2.54 6.48 -13.12
N THR A 51 -1.86 6.76 -12.02
CA THR A 51 -2.45 7.52 -10.91
C THR A 51 -1.65 8.76 -10.53
N GLY A 52 -0.44 8.92 -11.10
CA GLY A 52 0.51 9.93 -10.66
C GLY A 52 1.17 9.62 -9.31
N PHE A 53 0.81 8.50 -8.66
CA PHE A 53 1.37 8.12 -7.37
C PHE A 53 2.74 7.47 -7.56
N ASP A 54 3.78 8.17 -7.11
CA ASP A 54 5.15 7.67 -7.11
C ASP A 54 5.42 6.92 -5.80
N LEU A 55 5.47 5.59 -5.89
CA LEU A 55 5.70 4.73 -4.74
C LEU A 55 7.12 4.89 -4.17
N ASP A 56 8.13 5.15 -4.99
CA ASP A 56 9.50 5.36 -4.50
C ASP A 56 9.60 6.66 -3.72
N THR A 57 9.01 7.74 -4.25
CA THR A 57 8.87 9.00 -3.52
C THR A 57 8.15 8.76 -2.20
N PHE A 58 6.96 8.16 -2.20
CA PHE A 58 6.18 7.91 -0.99
C PHE A 58 6.95 7.14 0.10
N ILE A 59 7.67 6.08 -0.28
CA ILE A 59 8.43 5.25 0.67
C ILE A 59 9.60 6.03 1.28
N SER A 60 10.21 6.93 0.51
CA SER A 60 11.34 7.75 0.97
C SER A 60 10.96 8.90 1.90
N LEU A 61 9.67 9.27 1.95
CA LEU A 61 9.19 10.36 2.81
C LEU A 61 9.23 9.99 4.29
N GLU A 62 9.42 10.99 5.14
CA GLU A 62 9.22 10.86 6.58
C GLU A 62 7.73 10.69 6.91
N GLU A 63 7.43 10.16 8.10
CA GLU A 63 6.05 9.87 8.52
C GLU A 63 5.14 11.11 8.48
N ALA A 64 5.67 12.29 8.84
CA ALA A 64 4.90 13.54 8.81
C ALA A 64 4.47 13.91 7.38
N ASP A 65 5.32 13.67 6.38
CA ASP A 65 5.10 14.08 4.99
C ASP A 65 4.27 13.05 4.19
N LYS A 66 4.25 11.79 4.65
CA LYS A 66 3.46 10.71 4.02
C LYS A 66 1.96 11.01 3.98
N GLN A 67 1.43 11.58 5.06
CA GLN A 67 0.02 11.93 5.14
C GLN A 67 -0.34 13.02 4.13
N ASP A 68 0.48 14.08 4.06
CA ASP A 68 0.29 15.18 3.12
C ASP A 68 0.38 14.70 1.67
N TYR A 69 1.37 13.85 1.36
CA TYR A 69 1.52 13.25 0.04
C TYR A 69 0.27 12.47 -0.39
N ILE A 70 -0.25 11.59 0.47
CA ILE A 70 -1.45 10.80 0.18
C ILE A 70 -2.67 11.69 -0.01
N SER A 71 -2.82 12.74 0.82
CA SER A 71 -3.96 13.66 0.75
C SER A 71 -4.05 14.43 -0.57
N GLY A 72 -2.93 14.52 -1.31
CA GLY A 72 -2.89 15.11 -2.65
C GLY A 72 -3.63 14.31 -3.72
N PHE A 73 -4.00 13.05 -3.46
CA PHE A 73 -4.68 12.19 -4.42
C PHE A 73 -6.11 11.88 -3.98
N VAL A 74 -7.08 12.22 -4.84
CA VAL A 74 -8.51 11.93 -4.63
C VAL A 74 -8.77 10.42 -4.44
N GLY A 75 -7.91 9.57 -5.01
CA GLY A 75 -8.03 8.12 -4.96
C GLY A 75 -7.80 7.49 -3.58
N PHE A 76 -7.19 8.18 -2.61
CA PHE A 76 -6.90 7.61 -1.29
C PHE A 76 -7.95 7.95 -0.23
N ASN A 77 -9.04 7.19 -0.25
CA ASN A 77 -9.90 7.07 0.94
C ASN A 77 -9.33 6.03 1.91
N VAL A 78 -9.93 5.92 3.11
CA VAL A 78 -9.51 4.95 4.15
C VAL A 78 -9.36 3.52 3.61
N LEU A 79 -10.29 3.07 2.76
CA LEU A 79 -10.26 1.73 2.18
C LEU A 79 -9.04 1.54 1.26
N ASN A 80 -8.74 2.50 0.40
CA ASN A 80 -7.61 2.40 -0.52
C ASN A 80 -6.26 2.62 0.19
N VAL A 81 -6.23 3.40 1.28
CA VAL A 81 -5.05 3.52 2.14
C VAL A 81 -4.77 2.19 2.84
N GLU A 82 -5.81 1.52 3.36
CA GLU A 82 -5.65 0.20 3.99
C GLU A 82 -5.21 -0.86 2.96
N LEU A 83 -5.77 -0.84 1.75
CA LEU A 83 -5.32 -1.70 0.64
C LEU A 83 -3.86 -1.44 0.26
N LEU A 84 -3.40 -0.18 0.27
CA LEU A 84 -2.00 0.14 0.04
C LEU A 84 -1.12 -0.44 1.15
N ALA A 85 -1.52 -0.29 2.41
CA ALA A 85 -0.81 -0.88 3.55
C ALA A 85 -0.67 -2.41 3.42
N ASP A 86 -1.74 -3.08 2.98
CA ASP A 86 -1.77 -4.50 2.67
C ASP A 86 -0.79 -4.88 1.54
N LEU A 87 -0.77 -4.11 0.46
CA LEU A 87 0.18 -4.32 -0.64
C LEU A 87 1.63 -4.15 -0.18
N LEU A 88 1.96 -3.09 0.56
CA LEU A 88 3.31 -2.85 1.08
C LEU A 88 3.76 -3.95 2.05
N THR A 89 2.83 -4.47 2.85
CA THR A 89 3.09 -5.62 3.73
C THR A 89 3.48 -6.84 2.90
N ASN A 90 2.76 -7.15 1.81
CA ASN A 90 3.11 -8.29 0.96
C ASN A 90 4.43 -8.09 0.21
N ILE A 91 4.70 -6.89 -0.29
CA ILE A 91 6.00 -6.56 -0.90
C ILE A 91 7.12 -6.80 0.12
N SER A 92 6.96 -6.34 1.36
CA SER A 92 7.98 -6.52 2.41
C SER A 92 8.25 -7.98 2.81
N ARG A 93 7.40 -8.92 2.41
CA ARG A 93 7.57 -10.36 2.64
C ARG A 93 8.34 -11.05 1.51
N GLN A 94 8.64 -10.35 0.42
CA GLN A 94 9.48 -10.89 -0.64
C GLN A 94 10.90 -11.13 -0.14
N VAL A 95 11.47 -12.27 -0.54
CA VAL A 95 12.84 -12.65 -0.24
C VAL A 95 13.79 -11.65 -0.92
N ASP A 96 14.85 -11.25 -0.22
CA ASP A 96 15.90 -10.34 -0.70
C ASP A 96 15.46 -8.94 -1.14
N LEU A 97 14.33 -8.43 -0.65
CA LEU A 97 13.88 -7.07 -0.94
C LEU A 97 14.82 -6.01 -0.32
N PRO A 98 15.51 -5.19 -1.14
CA PRO A 98 16.30 -4.07 -0.62
C PRO A 98 15.39 -3.02 0.02
N GLY A 99 15.77 -2.53 1.20
CA GLY A 99 14.96 -1.53 1.91
C GLY A 99 13.66 -2.09 2.49
N ARG A 100 13.54 -3.41 2.69
CA ARG A 100 12.39 -4.08 3.33
C ARG A 100 11.84 -3.32 4.54
N GLN A 101 12.73 -2.81 5.40
CA GLN A 101 12.34 -2.07 6.60
C GLN A 101 11.55 -0.78 6.27
N THR A 102 11.87 -0.10 5.18
CA THR A 102 11.16 1.11 4.75
C THR A 102 9.73 0.79 4.30
N TYR A 103 9.54 -0.34 3.60
CA TYR A 103 8.20 -0.83 3.25
C TYR A 103 7.39 -1.22 4.49
N LEU A 104 8.01 -1.91 5.46
CA LEU A 104 7.36 -2.27 6.73
C LEU A 104 6.91 -1.04 7.51
N LYS A 105 7.80 -0.04 7.67
CA LYS A 105 7.50 1.22 8.36
C LYS A 105 6.41 2.00 7.65
N ALA A 106 6.45 2.07 6.32
CA ALA A 106 5.40 2.71 5.54
C ALA A 106 4.04 2.01 5.71
N ALA A 107 4.00 0.68 5.66
CA ALA A 107 2.77 -0.10 5.91
C ALA A 107 2.20 0.15 7.31
N LEU A 108 3.06 0.13 8.34
CA LEU A 108 2.69 0.38 9.73
C LEU A 108 2.08 1.79 9.90
N HIS A 109 2.72 2.79 9.31
CA HIS A 109 2.23 4.16 9.34
C HIS A 109 0.84 4.28 8.69
N LEU A 110 0.61 3.60 7.55
CA LEU A 110 -0.70 3.63 6.88
C LEU A 110 -1.81 2.95 7.68
N TYR A 111 -1.55 1.82 8.33
CA TYR A 111 -2.55 1.22 9.22
C TYR A 111 -2.89 2.13 10.40
N SER A 112 -1.87 2.81 10.95
CA SER A 112 -2.06 3.78 12.02
C SER A 112 -2.91 4.98 11.55
N LEU A 113 -2.68 5.47 10.33
CA LEU A 113 -3.49 6.51 9.70
C LEU A 113 -4.95 6.06 9.52
N CYS A 114 -5.17 4.81 9.08
CA CYS A 114 -6.52 4.25 8.98
C CYS A 114 -7.22 4.18 10.33
N ASN A 115 -6.52 3.82 11.41
CA ASN A 115 -7.08 3.81 12.77
C ASN A 115 -7.48 5.20 13.29
N ILE A 116 -6.71 6.23 12.95
CA ILE A 116 -7.05 7.61 13.33
C ILE A 116 -8.26 8.10 12.52
N SER A 117 -8.32 7.73 11.24
CA SER A 117 -9.34 8.20 10.30
C SER A 117 -10.67 7.48 10.45
N ASP A 118 -10.62 6.17 10.71
CA ASP A 118 -11.77 5.31 10.91
C ASP A 118 -12.09 5.26 12.41
N LYS A 119 -13.15 5.95 12.84
CA LYS A 119 -13.60 5.98 14.24
C LYS A 119 -14.15 4.63 14.74
N THR A 120 -13.94 3.57 13.95
CA THR A 120 -14.40 2.21 14.20
C THR A 120 -13.19 1.35 14.51
N TYR A 121 -13.18 0.71 15.67
CA TYR A 121 -12.14 -0.25 16.02
C TYR A 121 -12.26 -1.51 15.15
N VAL A 122 -11.18 -1.87 14.44
CA VAL A 122 -11.13 -3.05 13.58
C VAL A 122 -10.03 -3.99 14.06
N PHE A 123 -10.43 -5.10 14.68
CA PHE A 123 -9.52 -6.09 15.27
C PHE A 123 -8.49 -6.65 14.26
N ALA A 124 -8.90 -6.86 13.01
CA ALA A 124 -8.01 -7.33 11.95
C ALA A 124 -6.85 -6.33 11.70
N ARG A 125 -7.11 -5.02 11.80
CA ARG A 125 -6.10 -3.98 11.60
C ARG A 125 -5.10 -3.94 12.74
N GLU A 126 -5.56 -4.05 13.98
CA GLU A 126 -4.70 -4.13 15.17
C GLU A 126 -3.72 -5.31 15.10
N ASN A 127 -4.21 -6.48 14.67
CA ASN A 127 -3.34 -7.65 14.52
C ASN A 127 -2.23 -7.41 13.49
N LYS A 128 -2.54 -6.74 12.38
CA LYS A 128 -1.54 -6.38 11.35
C LYS A 128 -0.51 -5.39 11.91
N ILE A 129 -0.95 -4.38 12.66
CA ILE A 129 -0.06 -3.43 13.35
C ILE A 129 0.89 -4.19 14.29
N HIS A 130 0.35 -5.04 15.17
CA HIS A 130 1.16 -5.83 16.11
C HIS A 130 2.13 -6.80 15.41
N GLU A 131 1.74 -7.39 14.29
CA GLU A 131 2.63 -8.23 13.48
C GLU A 131 3.79 -7.40 12.91
N LEU A 132 3.48 -6.27 12.27
CA LEU A 132 4.49 -5.39 11.67
C LEU A 132 5.45 -4.81 12.71
N THR A 133 4.95 -4.38 13.86
CA THR A 133 5.81 -3.89 14.96
C THR A 133 6.82 -4.96 15.37
N ARG A 134 6.37 -6.21 15.57
CA ARG A 134 7.27 -7.32 15.91
C ARG A 134 8.30 -7.61 14.82
N LEU A 135 7.90 -7.58 13.55
CA LEU A 135 8.80 -7.79 12.42
C LEU A 135 9.88 -6.71 12.35
N ILE A 136 9.50 -5.44 12.56
CA ILE A 136 10.44 -4.31 12.56
C ILE A 136 11.42 -4.42 13.73
N GLU A 137 10.94 -4.79 14.92
CA GLU A 137 11.78 -5.01 16.10
C GLU A 137 12.76 -6.17 15.90
N SER A 138 12.32 -7.28 15.30
CA SER A 138 13.20 -8.41 15.00
C SER A 138 14.25 -8.09 13.94
N ASP A 139 13.91 -7.28 12.93
CA ASP A 139 14.83 -6.85 11.88
C ASP A 139 15.83 -5.78 12.37
N GLY A 140 15.49 -5.04 13.44
CA GLY A 140 16.33 -4.01 14.05
C GLY A 140 17.34 -4.53 15.09
N CYS A 141 17.29 -5.81 15.43
CA CYS A 141 18.29 -6.48 16.27
C CYS A 141 19.43 -7.08 15.41
N VAL A 142 20.23 -6.22 14.79
CA VAL A 142 21.58 -6.55 14.29
C VAL A 142 22.53 -5.39 14.58
#